data_AF-A0A834VXH1-F1
#
_entry.id   AF-A0A834VXH1-F1
#
_cell.length_a   1.000
_cell.length_b   1.000
_cell.length_c   1.000
_cell.angle_alpha   90.00
_cell.angle_beta   90.00
_cell.angle_gamma   90.00
#
_symmetry.space_group_name_H-M   'P 1'
#
loop_
_entity.id
_entity.type
_entity.pdbx_description
1 polymer ?
#
loop_
_entity_poly.entity_id
_entity_poly.type
_entity_poly.pdbx_seq_one_letter_code
_entity_poly.pdbx_strand_id
1 'polypeptide(L)'
;MFPFRRAESKYSVEQTCSMGEIFELDRATLKSDGVFRSSPRGWLLFGHASFALLFFLDTFGMVLEPCSEMFFAGIDPDLDAQVEFGAFQKLGDPTTRRQVV
;
A
#
# COMPACT_ATOMS: atom_id res chain seq x y z
N MET A 1 -30.14 -9.77 -18.74
CA MET A 1 -28.81 -10.41 -18.85
C MET A 1 -28.60 -10.77 -20.31
N PHE A 2 -27.50 -10.33 -20.92
CA PHE A 2 -27.20 -10.60 -22.32
C PHE A 2 -26.34 -11.87 -22.43
N PRO A 3 -26.87 -12.97 -22.95
CA PRO A 3 -26.14 -14.23 -23.01
C PRO A 3 -25.14 -14.21 -24.17
N PHE A 4 -23.89 -14.51 -23.87
CA PHE A 4 -22.83 -14.63 -24.87
C PHE A 4 -23.04 -15.83 -25.81
N ARG A 5 -23.53 -16.97 -25.30
CA ARG A 5 -23.93 -18.14 -26.09
C ARG A 5 -25.45 -18.12 -26.32
N ARG A 6 -25.88 -17.92 -27.58
CA ARG A 6 -27.31 -17.90 -27.93
C ARG A 6 -28.00 -19.26 -27.97
N ALA A 7 -27.25 -20.35 -28.16
CA ALA A 7 -27.82 -21.69 -28.40
C ALA A 7 -28.69 -22.23 -27.25
N GLU A 8 -28.55 -21.70 -26.03
CA GLU A 8 -29.21 -22.23 -24.81
C GLU A 8 -29.91 -21.11 -24.00
N SER A 9 -30.08 -19.93 -24.58
CA SER A 9 -30.60 -18.77 -23.85
C SER A 9 -32.09 -18.91 -23.53
N LYS A 10 -32.42 -18.87 -22.23
CA LYS A 10 -33.81 -18.86 -21.71
C LYS A 10 -34.33 -17.46 -21.37
N TYR A 11 -33.48 -16.44 -21.39
CA TYR A 11 -33.82 -15.07 -21.01
C TYR A 11 -33.37 -14.10 -22.10
N SER A 12 -34.31 -13.39 -22.72
CA SER A 12 -34.05 -12.36 -23.72
C SER A 12 -35.09 -11.26 -23.57
N VAL A 13 -34.69 -10.16 -22.94
CA VAL A 13 -35.19 -8.78 -23.11
C VAL A 13 -34.11 -7.87 -22.52
N GLU A 14 -33.84 -6.78 -23.24
CA GLU A 14 -32.80 -5.79 -22.98
C GLU A 14 -33.42 -4.60 -22.24
N GLN A 15 -33.03 -4.37 -20.98
CA GLN A 15 -33.30 -3.09 -20.34
C GLN A 15 -32.05 -2.22 -20.50
N THR A 16 -32.16 -1.22 -21.37
CA THR A 16 -31.21 -0.12 -21.48
C THR A 16 -31.15 0.63 -20.15
N CYS A 17 -30.17 0.31 -19.29
CA CYS A 17 -29.69 1.12 -18.15
C CYS A 17 -28.78 0.25 -17.24
N SER A 18 -27.52 -0.01 -17.61
CA SER A 18 -26.54 -0.60 -16.68
C SER A 18 -25.73 0.46 -15.92
N MET A 19 -25.71 1.69 -16.43
CA MET A 19 -24.86 2.79 -15.94
C MET A 19 -25.68 3.90 -15.24
N GLY A 20 -26.93 3.62 -14.89
CA GLY A 20 -27.85 4.62 -14.35
C GLY A 20 -28.54 5.44 -15.44
N GLU A 21 -28.98 6.65 -15.10
CA GLU A 21 -29.78 7.52 -15.97
C GLU A 21 -29.19 7.71 -17.37
N ILE A 22 -30.07 7.74 -18.37
CA ILE A 22 -29.69 7.89 -19.78
C ILE A 22 -29.65 9.37 -20.12
N PHE A 23 -28.50 9.82 -20.65
CA PHE A 23 -28.31 11.18 -21.16
C PHE A 23 -27.99 11.16 -22.66
N GLU A 24 -28.44 12.18 -23.38
CA GLU A 24 -28.01 12.45 -24.75
C GLU A 24 -26.66 13.20 -24.69
N LEU A 25 -25.64 12.68 -25.39
CA LEU A 25 -24.27 13.20 -25.34
C LEU A 25 -23.78 13.51 -26.75
N ASP A 26 -23.33 14.73 -26.99
CA ASP A 26 -22.65 15.11 -28.23
C ASP A 26 -21.21 14.57 -28.24
N ARG A 27 -20.91 13.74 -29.25
CA ARG A 27 -19.56 13.18 -29.47
C ARG A 27 -18.76 13.94 -30.53
N ALA A 28 -19.41 14.77 -31.35
CA ALA A 28 -18.78 15.38 -32.52
C ALA A 28 -17.89 16.57 -32.15
N THR A 29 -18.35 17.44 -31.23
CA THR A 29 -17.63 18.67 -30.87
C THR A 29 -16.20 18.42 -30.39
N LEU A 30 -16.02 17.45 -29.48
CA LEU A 30 -14.72 17.15 -28.88
C LEU A 30 -14.08 15.85 -29.43
N LYS A 31 -14.68 15.23 -30.46
CA LYS A 31 -14.25 13.93 -31.00
C LYS A 31 -14.07 12.88 -29.90
N SER A 32 -15.06 12.77 -29.02
CA SER A 32 -15.00 11.87 -27.86
C SER A 32 -14.92 10.40 -28.28
N ASP A 33 -13.99 9.65 -27.69
CA ASP A 33 -13.67 8.26 -28.02
C ASP A 33 -14.61 7.21 -27.36
N GLY A 34 -15.46 7.64 -26.42
CA GLY A 34 -16.38 6.78 -25.70
C GLY A 34 -15.77 6.06 -24.48
N VAL A 35 -14.55 6.42 -24.06
CA VAL A 35 -13.89 5.85 -22.88
C VAL A 35 -14.06 6.78 -21.67
N PHE A 36 -14.42 6.23 -20.50
CA PHE A 36 -14.55 7.00 -19.27
C PHE A 36 -13.21 7.57 -18.81
N ARG A 37 -13.25 8.79 -18.26
CA ARG A 37 -12.10 9.48 -17.67
C ARG A 37 -12.35 9.75 -16.19
N SER A 38 -11.29 9.77 -15.40
CA SER A 38 -11.35 10.12 -13.98
C SER A 38 -11.59 11.62 -13.80
N SER A 39 -12.25 11.99 -12.70
CA SER A 39 -12.52 13.39 -12.35
C SER A 39 -11.32 14.04 -11.64
N PRO A 40 -11.28 15.38 -11.53
CA PRO A 40 -10.28 16.07 -10.72
C PRO A 40 -10.23 15.59 -9.27
N ARG A 41 -11.38 15.16 -8.71
CA ARG A 41 -11.45 14.58 -7.36
C ARG A 41 -10.64 13.28 -7.26
N GLY A 42 -10.69 12.44 -8.29
CA GLY A 42 -9.89 11.21 -8.36
C GLY A 42 -8.40 11.51 -8.46
N TRP A 43 -8.01 12.46 -9.31
CA TRP A 43 -6.61 12.87 -9.46
C TRP A 43 -6.04 13.50 -8.20
N LEU A 44 -6.80 14.36 -7.53
CA LEU A 44 -6.38 15.01 -6.29
C LEU A 44 -6.13 13.97 -5.18
N LEU A 45 -7.05 13.03 -5.01
CA LEU A 45 -6.93 11.96 -4.03
C LEU A 45 -5.71 11.07 -4.33
N PHE A 46 -5.54 10.66 -5.59
CA PHE A 46 -4.39 9.85 -6.00
C PHE A 46 -3.05 10.54 -5.70
N GLY A 47 -2.94 11.82 -6.05
CA GLY A 47 -1.74 12.62 -5.78
C GLY A 47 -1.46 12.71 -4.28
N HIS A 48 -2.45 13.10 -3.48
CA HIS A 48 -2.29 13.24 -2.04
C HIS A 48 -1.95 11.92 -1.35
N ALA A 49 -2.62 10.83 -1.71
CA ALA A 49 -2.33 9.51 -1.15
C ALA A 49 -0.89 9.06 -1.47
N SER A 50 -0.44 9.30 -2.71
CA SER A 50 0.92 8.95 -3.13
C SER A 50 1.97 9.78 -2.39
N PHE A 51 1.79 11.10 -2.30
CA PHE A 51 2.72 11.96 -1.58
C PHE A 51 2.71 11.71 -0.07
N ALA A 52 1.55 11.47 0.54
CA ALA A 52 1.47 11.11 1.96
C ALA A 52 2.27 9.83 2.25
N LEU A 53 2.19 8.83 1.38
CA LEU A 53 2.97 7.60 1.51
C LEU A 53 4.47 7.87 1.38
N LEU A 54 4.87 8.64 0.37
CA LEU A 54 6.28 8.99 0.16
C LEU A 54 6.86 9.76 1.36
N PHE A 55 6.14 10.77 1.86
CA PHE A 55 6.58 11.54 3.03
C PHE A 55 6.58 10.73 4.31
N PHE A 56 5.66 9.77 4.46
CA PHE A 56 5.69 8.84 5.59
C PHE A 56 6.97 7.99 5.60
N LEU A 57 7.35 7.44 4.44
CA LEU A 57 8.56 6.64 4.31
C LEU A 57 9.83 7.48 4.49
N ASP A 58 9.85 8.70 3.94
CA ASP A 58 10.95 9.65 4.13
C ASP A 58 11.12 10.03 5.60
N THR A 59 10.02 10.39 6.28
CA THR A 59 10.03 10.69 7.73
C THR A 59 10.55 9.50 8.54
N PHE A 60 10.13 8.27 8.21
CA PHE A 60 10.63 7.08 8.87
C PHE A 60 12.13 6.86 8.61
N GLY A 61 12.58 7.04 7.37
CA GLY A 61 13.99 6.96 7.00
C GLY A 61 14.85 7.99 7.73
N MET A 62 14.40 9.24 7.83
CA MET A 62 15.09 10.31 8.58
C MET A 62 15.20 10.01 10.08
N VAL A 63 14.24 9.29 10.67
CA VAL A 63 14.31 8.89 12.08
C VAL A 63 15.17 7.64 12.26
N LEU A 64 15.18 6.73 11.28
CA LEU A 64 15.96 5.49 11.33
C LEU A 64 17.45 5.75 11.12
N GLU A 65 17.83 6.69 10.25
CA GLU A 65 19.24 6.96 9.90
C GLU A 65 20.10 7.29 11.13
N PRO A 66 19.72 8.25 12.01
CA PRO A 66 20.48 8.55 13.22
C PRO A 66 20.57 7.39 14.22
N CYS A 67 19.54 6.54 14.29
CA CYS A 67 19.57 5.34 15.13
C CYS A 67 20.44 4.24 14.52
N SER A 68 20.53 4.19 13.19
CA SER A 68 21.26 3.17 12.45
C SER A 68 22.76 3.41 12.42
N GLU A 69 23.23 4.65 12.63
CA GLU A 69 24.65 4.98 12.74
C GLU A 69 25.41 4.08 13.75
N MET A 70 24.70 3.54 14.75
CA MET A 70 25.26 2.60 15.72
C MET A 70 25.67 1.23 15.14
N PHE A 71 25.12 0.82 14.00
CA PHE A 71 25.34 -0.50 13.40
C PHE A 71 25.32 -0.50 11.86
N PHE A 72 25.33 0.68 11.23
CA PHE A 72 25.12 0.83 9.79
C PHE A 72 26.16 0.06 8.96
N ALA A 73 27.42 0.04 9.42
CA ALA A 73 28.51 -0.69 8.79
C ALA A 73 28.59 -2.18 9.20
N GLY A 74 27.65 -2.65 10.03
CA GLY A 74 27.65 -3.98 10.62
C GLY A 74 27.52 -3.97 12.15
N ILE A 75 27.18 -5.12 12.72
CA ILE A 75 27.12 -5.37 14.16
C ILE A 75 28.48 -5.95 14.63
N ASP A 76 28.83 -5.73 15.90
CA ASP A 76 30.01 -6.33 16.54
C ASP A 76 30.06 -7.86 16.31
N PRO A 77 31.14 -8.41 15.71
CA PRO A 77 31.25 -9.84 15.47
C PRO A 77 31.29 -10.69 16.76
N ASP A 78 31.62 -10.10 17.92
CA ASP A 78 31.78 -10.84 19.19
C ASP A 78 30.55 -10.73 20.13
N LEU A 79 29.33 -10.53 19.57
CA LEU A 79 28.10 -10.28 20.35
C LEU A 79 27.43 -11.52 20.97
N ASP A 80 27.96 -12.72 20.74
CA ASP A 80 27.29 -14.01 21.02
C ASP A 80 26.82 -14.18 22.47
N ALA A 81 27.61 -13.73 23.45
CA ALA A 81 27.25 -13.89 24.85
C ALA A 81 26.03 -13.04 25.25
N GLN A 82 25.82 -11.88 24.61
CA GLN A 82 24.73 -10.96 24.96
C GLN A 82 23.35 -11.39 24.42
N VAL A 83 23.33 -12.23 23.39
CA VAL A 83 22.10 -12.71 22.75
C VAL A 83 21.60 -14.04 23.33
N GLU A 84 22.38 -14.66 24.24
CA GLU A 84 22.00 -15.90 24.90
C GLU A 84 20.75 -15.72 25.78
N PHE A 85 19.75 -16.58 25.57
CA PHE A 85 18.47 -16.50 26.26
C PHE A 85 18.61 -16.67 27.77
N GLY A 86 18.14 -15.68 28.52
CA GLY A 86 18.12 -15.74 29.99
C GLY A 86 19.48 -15.56 30.68
N ALA A 87 20.53 -15.22 29.93
CA ALA A 87 21.86 -14.97 30.47
C ALA A 87 21.94 -13.70 31.34
N PHE A 88 21.12 -12.69 31.03
CA PHE A 88 21.07 -11.40 31.72
C PHE A 88 19.66 -11.12 32.27
N GLN A 89 19.59 -10.37 33.37
CA GLN A 89 18.31 -9.89 33.92
C GLN A 89 17.72 -8.74 33.09
N LYS A 90 18.56 -7.96 32.40
CA LYS A 90 18.16 -6.86 31.52
C LYS A 90 18.84 -7.00 30.16
N LEU A 91 18.05 -6.90 29.09
CA LEU A 91 18.57 -6.98 27.71
C LEU A 91 19.49 -5.78 27.42
N GLY A 92 20.65 -6.05 26.79
CA GLY A 92 21.64 -5.03 26.42
C GLY A 92 22.45 -4.45 27.58
N ASP A 93 22.40 -5.04 28.78
CA ASP A 93 23.18 -4.60 29.96
C ASP A 93 24.07 -5.73 30.50
N PRO A 94 25.38 -5.73 30.18
CA PRO A 94 26.30 -6.80 30.56
C PRO A 94 26.56 -6.88 32.06
N THR A 95 26.23 -5.83 32.83
CA THR A 95 26.42 -5.82 34.29
C THR A 95 25.38 -6.65 35.04
N THR A 96 24.29 -7.04 34.35
CA THR A 96 23.14 -7.72 34.95
C THR A 96 23.14 -9.23 34.74
N ARG A 97 24.33 -9.84 34.57
CA ARG A 97 24.45 -11.28 34.34
C ARG A 97 23.84 -12.06 35.51
N ARG A 98 22.99 -13.03 35.18
CA ARG A 98 22.30 -13.84 36.20
C ARG A 98 23.31 -14.75 36.91
N GLN A 99 23.39 -14.66 38.23
CA GLN A 99 24.14 -15.63 39.04
C GLN A 99 23.32 -16.91 39.10
N VAL A 100 23.97 -18.04 38.81
CA VAL A 100 23.41 -19.37 39.07
C VAL A 100 23.40 -19.54 40.59
N VAL A 101 22.20 -19.59 41.17
CA VAL A 101 22.00 -20.05 42.54
C VAL A 101 21.90 -21.57 42.52
#